data_AF-A0A399RCD9-F1
#
_entry.id   AF-A0A399RCD9-F1
#
_cell.length_a   1.000
_cell.length_b   1.000
_cell.length_c   1.000
_cell.angle_alpha   90.00
_cell.angle_beta   90.00
_cell.angle_gamma   90.00
#
_symmetry.space_group_name_H-M   'P 1'
#
loop_
_entity.id
_entity.type
_entity.pdbx_description
1 polymer ?
#
loop_
_entity_poly.entity_id
_entity_poly.type
_entity_poly.pdbx_seq_one_letter_code
_entity_poly.pdbx_strand_id
1 'polypeptide(L)'
;MNRIATSLAALAGLSTLAACETVGAADTASAPQAAPVERSAADQALAAQGLAPAVSVIPQSGLKAQTLASNECGLFLWSKTQPDRLIFFQRAASGQARIIIANETVDAAQTANRGTIFGQFMTEQAFLTPSGQQVLVTFQPGEELQGGQRIEDGRLTITAEEGWRTVIPVLGVSACKP
;
A
#
# COMPACT_ATOMS: atom_id res chain seq x y z
N MET A 1 -25.37 60.85 -17.32
CA MET A 1 -24.03 61.32 -16.88
C MET A 1 -23.22 60.07 -16.57
N ASN A 2 -22.04 59.74 -17.11
CA ASN A 2 -21.09 60.39 -18.00
C ASN A 2 -20.22 59.30 -18.70
N ARG A 3 -19.41 59.71 -19.68
CA ARG A 3 -18.76 58.96 -20.78
C ARG A 3 -17.45 58.21 -20.41
N ILE A 4 -17.14 57.06 -21.05
CA ILE A 4 -16.09 56.74 -22.08
C ILE A 4 -14.60 56.96 -21.67
N ALA A 5 -13.76 55.93 -21.85
CA ALA A 5 -12.40 55.91 -22.51
C ALA A 5 -11.60 54.66 -22.05
N THR A 6 -11.41 53.58 -22.82
CA THR A 6 -10.39 53.31 -23.87
C THR A 6 -8.95 53.66 -23.50
N SER A 7 -8.05 52.66 -23.42
CA SER A 7 -6.64 52.74 -23.87
C SER A 7 -6.00 51.35 -24.00
N LEU A 8 -5.60 51.02 -25.24
CA LEU A 8 -4.65 49.95 -25.60
C LEU A 8 -3.22 50.41 -25.26
N ALA A 9 -2.34 49.46 -24.92
CA ALA A 9 -0.92 49.54 -25.27
C ALA A 9 -0.33 48.13 -25.41
N ALA A 10 0.08 47.81 -26.64
CA ALA A 10 0.89 46.66 -26.99
C ALA A 10 2.37 47.03 -26.87
N LEU A 11 3.24 46.10 -26.46
CA LEU A 11 4.69 46.19 -26.68
C LEU A 11 5.23 44.81 -27.06
N ALA A 12 5.70 44.75 -28.30
CA ALA A 12 6.47 43.66 -28.88
C ALA A 12 7.93 43.74 -28.42
N GLY A 13 8.59 42.58 -28.31
CA GLY A 13 10.04 42.47 -28.12
C GLY A 13 10.55 41.17 -28.72
N LEU A 14 10.89 41.20 -30.02
CA LEU A 14 11.72 40.20 -30.69
C LEU A 14 13.19 40.59 -30.51
N SER A 15 14.05 39.63 -30.17
CA SER A 15 15.47 39.66 -30.54
C SER A 15 16.00 38.22 -30.63
N THR A 16 16.42 37.86 -31.83
CA THR A 16 17.05 36.60 -32.25
C THR A 16 18.58 36.76 -32.33
N LEU A 17 19.30 35.64 -32.23
CA LEU A 17 20.65 35.27 -32.74
C LEU A 17 21.27 34.24 -31.75
N ALA A 18 22.06 33.22 -32.07
CA ALA A 18 22.32 32.29 -33.18
C ALA A 18 23.62 31.51 -32.79
N ALA A 19 23.82 30.30 -33.32
CA ALA A 19 25.04 29.42 -33.33
C ALA A 19 25.19 28.40 -32.17
N CYS A 20 25.04 27.08 -32.41
CA CYS A 20 26.02 26.05 -32.92
C CYS A 20 27.01 25.62 -31.83
N GLU A 21 27.37 24.36 -31.57
CA GLU A 21 27.12 23.02 -32.12
C GLU A 21 27.56 22.01 -31.02
N THR A 22 27.31 20.72 -31.24
CA THR A 22 28.11 19.53 -30.88
C THR A 22 27.30 18.41 -30.20
N VAL A 23 26.90 17.47 -31.05
CA VAL A 23 27.00 16.00 -30.89
C VAL A 23 27.23 15.50 -29.46
N GLY A 24 26.18 14.92 -28.87
CA GLY A 24 26.25 14.06 -27.69
C GLY A 24 25.34 12.86 -27.91
N ALA A 25 25.93 11.67 -27.88
CA ALA A 25 25.34 10.40 -28.24
C ALA A 25 23.99 10.12 -27.58
N ALA A 26 23.13 9.41 -28.33
CA ALA A 26 22.02 8.69 -27.76
C ALA A 26 22.56 7.62 -26.79
N ASP A 27 22.70 7.98 -25.52
CA ASP A 27 22.73 6.99 -24.44
C ASP A 27 21.32 6.48 -24.27
N THR A 28 21.00 5.42 -25.01
CA THR A 28 20.04 4.42 -24.57
C THR A 28 20.51 3.91 -23.21
N ALA A 29 20.08 4.61 -22.16
CA ALA A 29 20.07 4.08 -20.81
C ALA A 29 19.09 2.90 -20.84
N SER A 30 19.64 1.72 -21.12
CA SER A 30 18.99 0.45 -20.90
C SER A 30 18.44 0.48 -19.48
N ALA A 31 17.12 0.47 -19.36
CA ALA A 31 16.47 0.21 -18.09
C ALA A 31 17.11 -1.07 -17.49
N PRO A 32 17.41 -1.10 -16.19
CA PRO A 32 17.95 -2.30 -15.57
C PRO A 32 16.92 -3.40 -15.76
N GLN A 33 17.26 -4.35 -16.63
CA GLN A 33 16.50 -5.56 -16.84
C GLN A 33 16.48 -6.27 -15.49
N ALA A 34 15.29 -6.32 -14.88
CA ALA A 34 15.08 -7.04 -13.63
C ALA A 34 15.67 -8.44 -13.80
N ALA A 35 16.66 -8.75 -12.97
CA ALA A 35 17.31 -10.05 -12.99
C ALA A 35 16.22 -11.14 -12.91
N PRO A 36 16.29 -12.20 -13.74
CA PRO A 36 15.42 -13.35 -13.58
C PRO A 36 15.55 -13.83 -12.13
N VAL A 37 14.42 -13.93 -11.42
CA VAL A 37 14.39 -14.54 -10.09
C VAL A 37 14.87 -15.98 -10.27
N GLU A 38 16.13 -16.25 -9.91
CA GLU A 38 16.68 -17.60 -9.99
C GLU A 38 15.86 -18.50 -9.07
N ARG A 39 15.07 -19.40 -9.67
CA ARG A 39 14.27 -20.38 -8.91
C ARG A 39 15.24 -21.28 -8.14
N SER A 40 15.01 -21.37 -6.83
CA SER A 40 15.82 -22.20 -5.95
C SER A 40 15.90 -23.64 -6.46
N ALA A 41 17.02 -24.32 -6.23
CA ALA A 41 17.15 -25.76 -6.51
C ALA A 41 16.03 -26.58 -5.83
N ALA A 42 15.51 -26.10 -4.70
CA ALA A 42 14.35 -26.68 -4.03
C ALA A 42 13.06 -26.57 -4.86
N ASP A 43 12.80 -25.42 -5.48
CA ASP A 43 11.61 -25.20 -6.33
C ASP A 43 11.66 -26.10 -7.57
N GLN A 44 12.85 -26.31 -8.14
CA GLN A 44 13.06 -27.19 -9.28
C GLN A 44 12.83 -28.66 -8.91
N ALA A 45 13.25 -29.08 -7.72
CA ALA A 45 13.04 -30.43 -7.21
C ALA A 45 11.58 -30.74 -6.89
N LEU A 46 10.80 -29.76 -6.40
CA LEU A 46 9.34 -29.89 -6.23
C LEU A 46 8.61 -29.97 -7.57
N ALA A 47 9.00 -29.13 -8.54
CA ALA A 47 8.40 -29.13 -9.86
C ALA A 47 8.61 -30.48 -10.59
N ALA A 48 9.77 -31.10 -10.44
CA ALA A 48 10.06 -32.44 -10.97
C ALA A 48 9.17 -33.54 -10.37
N GLN A 49 8.59 -33.31 -9.19
CA GLN A 49 7.66 -34.21 -8.51
C GLN A 49 6.18 -33.87 -8.81
N GLY A 50 5.92 -32.93 -9.73
CA GLY A 50 4.56 -32.48 -10.06
C GLY A 50 3.92 -31.63 -8.95
N LEU A 51 4.70 -31.20 -7.96
CA LEU A 51 4.25 -30.32 -6.88
C LEU A 51 4.52 -28.87 -7.29
N ALA A 52 3.46 -28.07 -7.39
CA ALA A 52 3.61 -26.63 -7.58
C ALA A 52 4.07 -25.99 -6.26
N PRO A 53 5.02 -25.03 -6.29
CA PRO A 53 5.38 -24.27 -5.10
C PRO A 53 4.16 -23.52 -4.58
N ALA A 54 4.07 -23.39 -3.25
CA ALA A 54 3.04 -22.58 -2.63
C ALA A 54 3.08 -21.15 -3.23
N VAL A 55 1.93 -20.64 -3.66
CA VAL A 55 1.84 -19.28 -4.18
C VAL A 55 2.26 -18.33 -3.05
N SER A 56 3.36 -17.62 -3.24
CA SER A 56 3.81 -16.62 -2.27
C SER A 56 2.81 -15.47 -2.23
N VAL A 57 2.02 -15.40 -1.17
CA VAL A 57 1.08 -14.29 -0.94
C VAL A 57 1.72 -13.12 -0.20
N ILE A 58 3.04 -13.16 0.04
CA ILE A 58 3.80 -12.04 0.62
C ILE A 58 3.82 -10.88 -0.38
N PRO A 59 3.28 -9.70 -0.01
CA PRO A 59 3.23 -8.53 -0.87
C PRO A 59 4.60 -8.10 -1.41
N GLN A 60 4.73 -8.02 -2.74
CA GLN A 60 5.91 -7.39 -3.38
C GLN A 60 5.68 -5.91 -3.70
N SER A 61 4.42 -5.47 -3.62
CA SER A 61 3.99 -4.08 -3.72
C SER A 61 3.29 -3.62 -2.43
N GLY A 62 2.96 -2.33 -2.34
CA GLY A 62 2.22 -1.77 -1.23
C GLY A 62 1.04 -0.93 -1.72
N LEU A 63 0.07 -0.73 -0.84
CA LEU A 63 -0.98 0.27 -1.03
C LEU A 63 -0.34 1.64 -1.24
N LYS A 64 -0.95 2.44 -2.12
CA LYS A 64 -0.66 3.87 -2.21
C LYS A 64 -1.00 4.55 -0.89
N ALA A 65 -0.55 5.80 -0.72
CA ALA A 65 -0.96 6.63 0.41
C ALA A 65 -2.50 6.67 0.52
N GLN A 66 -3.02 6.40 1.71
CA GLN A 66 -4.46 6.43 1.98
C GLN A 66 -4.82 7.78 2.59
N THR A 67 -5.99 8.30 2.21
CA THR A 67 -6.47 9.61 2.66
C THR A 67 -7.62 9.45 3.64
N LEU A 68 -7.62 10.28 4.67
CA LEU A 68 -8.70 10.40 5.64
C LEU A 68 -9.46 11.72 5.42
N ALA A 69 -10.78 11.67 5.54
CA ALA A 69 -11.61 12.87 5.69
C ALA A 69 -11.38 13.51 7.08
N SER A 70 -11.85 14.75 7.29
CA SER A 70 -11.81 15.33 8.64
C SER A 70 -12.72 14.54 9.58
N ASN A 71 -12.25 14.41 10.83
CA ASN A 71 -12.84 13.58 11.88
C ASN A 71 -12.87 12.08 11.57
N GLU A 72 -12.03 11.61 10.65
CA GLU A 72 -11.91 10.18 10.32
C GLU A 72 -10.62 9.60 10.90
N CYS A 73 -10.72 8.36 11.40
CA CYS A 73 -9.58 7.60 11.87
C CYS A 73 -9.29 6.41 10.96
N GLY A 74 -8.00 6.12 10.77
CA GLY A 74 -7.50 5.03 9.96
C GLY A 74 -6.56 4.13 10.75
N LEU A 75 -6.64 2.83 10.50
CA LEU A 75 -5.68 1.82 10.91
C LEU A 75 -4.79 1.49 9.71
N PHE A 76 -3.49 1.65 9.88
CA PHE A 76 -2.50 1.46 8.83
C PHE A 76 -1.49 0.42 9.30
N LEU A 77 -1.30 -0.66 8.52
CA LEU A 77 -0.33 -1.70 8.86
C LEU A 77 0.67 -1.92 7.72
N TRP A 78 1.95 -1.88 8.09
CA TRP A 78 3.08 -2.17 7.23
C TRP A 78 3.64 -3.54 7.53
N SER A 79 3.98 -4.29 6.49
CA SER A 79 4.74 -5.53 6.63
C SER A 79 6.14 -5.25 7.18
N LYS A 80 6.61 -6.08 8.12
CA LYS A 80 8.00 -6.09 8.61
C LYS A 80 8.88 -6.88 7.63
N THR A 81 8.98 -6.39 6.41
CA THR A 81 9.81 -6.98 5.33
C THR A 81 10.82 -5.93 4.84
N GLN A 82 11.77 -6.32 3.99
CA GLN A 82 12.71 -5.36 3.41
C GLN A 82 12.40 -5.19 1.92
N PRO A 83 11.90 -4.02 1.45
CA PRO A 83 11.48 -2.84 2.20
C PRO A 83 10.12 -3.02 2.90
N ASP A 84 9.84 -2.23 3.95
CA ASP A 84 8.52 -2.17 4.59
C ASP A 84 7.48 -1.65 3.60
N ARG A 85 6.29 -2.28 3.60
CA ARG A 85 5.21 -1.93 2.66
C ARG A 85 3.89 -1.79 3.40
N LEU A 86 3.13 -0.74 3.11
CA LEU A 86 1.75 -0.59 3.58
C LEU A 86 0.91 -1.67 2.91
N ILE A 87 0.39 -2.63 3.66
CA ILE A 87 -0.33 -3.79 3.10
C ILE A 87 -1.77 -3.89 3.58
N PHE A 88 -2.15 -3.08 4.57
CA PHE A 88 -3.49 -3.05 5.11
C PHE A 88 -3.88 -1.63 5.50
N PHE A 89 -5.10 -1.27 5.17
CA PHE A 89 -5.73 -0.03 5.59
C PHE A 89 -7.20 -0.25 5.92
N GLN A 90 -7.66 0.27 7.05
CA GLN A 90 -9.08 0.27 7.42
C GLN A 90 -9.46 1.64 7.95
N ARG A 91 -10.65 2.12 7.57
CA ARG A 91 -11.25 3.31 8.20
C ARG A 91 -12.15 2.88 9.35
N ALA A 92 -12.14 3.64 10.44
CA ALA A 92 -12.96 3.35 11.62
C ALA A 92 -14.44 3.23 11.22
N ALA A 93 -15.13 2.25 11.81
CA ALA A 93 -16.55 1.95 11.56
C ALA A 93 -16.97 1.71 10.09
N SER A 94 -16.02 1.53 9.15
CA SER A 94 -16.36 1.31 7.73
C SER A 94 -16.83 -0.10 7.39
N GLY A 95 -16.58 -1.07 8.27
CA GLY A 95 -16.87 -2.50 8.02
C GLY A 95 -16.06 -3.11 6.87
N GLN A 96 -15.04 -2.43 6.36
CA GLN A 96 -14.23 -2.87 5.22
C GLN A 96 -12.75 -2.54 5.43
N ALA A 97 -11.87 -3.36 4.89
CA ALA A 97 -10.45 -3.10 4.83
C ALA A 97 -9.94 -3.24 3.39
N ARG A 98 -8.96 -2.41 3.05
CA ARG A 98 -8.19 -2.51 1.81
C ARG A 98 -6.88 -3.21 2.10
N ILE A 99 -6.57 -4.27 1.36
CA ILE A 99 -5.49 -5.20 1.65
C ILE A 99 -4.70 -5.49 0.38
N ILE A 100 -3.36 -5.58 0.46
CA ILE A 100 -2.56 -6.20 -0.60
C ILE A 100 -2.42 -7.68 -0.31
N ILE A 101 -2.87 -8.52 -1.24
CA ILE A 101 -2.68 -9.97 -1.20
C ILE A 101 -1.92 -10.37 -2.47
N ALA A 102 -0.77 -11.03 -2.30
CA ALA A 102 0.20 -11.25 -3.38
C ALA A 102 0.66 -9.94 -4.03
N ASN A 103 -0.04 -9.42 -5.04
CA ASN A 103 0.23 -8.10 -5.64
C ASN A 103 -1.04 -7.34 -6.04
N GLU A 104 -2.19 -7.80 -5.57
CA GLU A 104 -3.48 -7.22 -5.90
C GLU A 104 -4.04 -6.47 -4.70
N THR A 105 -4.64 -5.30 -4.98
CA THR A 105 -5.41 -4.56 -3.98
C THR A 105 -6.82 -5.13 -3.93
N VAL A 106 -7.20 -5.63 -2.77
CA VAL A 106 -8.50 -6.25 -2.52
C VAL A 106 -9.22 -5.47 -1.42
N ASP A 107 -10.49 -5.13 -1.65
CA ASP A 107 -11.37 -4.63 -0.59
C ASP A 107 -12.10 -5.84 0.03
N ALA A 108 -11.87 -6.06 1.33
CA ALA A 108 -12.38 -7.19 2.09
C ALA A 108 -13.42 -6.75 3.12
N ALA A 109 -14.51 -7.50 3.23
CA ALA A 109 -15.59 -7.22 4.17
C ALA A 109 -15.25 -7.74 5.56
N GLN A 110 -15.47 -6.92 6.59
CA GLN A 110 -15.26 -7.33 7.98
C GLN A 110 -16.33 -8.32 8.41
N THR A 111 -15.91 -9.45 8.97
CA THR A 111 -16.80 -10.54 9.41
C THR A 111 -16.82 -10.74 10.91
N ALA A 112 -15.77 -10.30 11.63
CA ALA A 112 -15.74 -10.36 13.08
C ALA A 112 -14.82 -9.29 13.69
N ASN A 113 -15.13 -8.93 14.93
CA ASN A 113 -14.34 -8.07 15.80
C ASN A 113 -14.28 -8.70 17.20
N ARG A 114 -13.09 -8.79 17.79
CA ARG A 114 -12.81 -9.38 19.10
C ARG A 114 -11.65 -8.66 19.79
N GLY A 115 -11.31 -9.07 21.01
CA GLY A 115 -10.23 -8.48 21.78
C GLY A 115 -10.63 -7.18 22.47
N THR A 116 -9.66 -6.28 22.68
CA THR A 116 -9.87 -5.00 23.34
C THR A 116 -10.01 -3.87 22.33
N ILE A 117 -10.49 -2.70 22.79
CA ILE A 117 -10.57 -1.50 21.97
C ILE A 117 -9.18 -0.84 21.92
N PHE A 118 -8.77 -0.45 20.72
CA PHE A 118 -7.56 0.31 20.41
C PHE A 118 -7.93 1.52 19.55
N GLY A 119 -8.00 2.70 20.16
CA GLY A 119 -8.59 3.88 19.51
C GLY A 119 -10.04 3.61 19.11
N GLN A 120 -10.30 3.50 17.81
CA GLN A 120 -11.61 3.16 17.23
C GLN A 120 -11.66 1.78 16.56
N PHE A 121 -10.66 0.94 16.81
CA PHE A 121 -10.51 -0.39 16.23
C PHE A 121 -10.51 -1.45 17.34
N MET A 122 -10.73 -2.70 16.94
CA MET A 122 -10.62 -3.85 17.84
C MET A 122 -9.28 -4.53 17.59
N THR A 123 -8.61 -5.03 18.64
CA THR A 123 -7.27 -5.62 18.51
C THR A 123 -7.24 -6.94 17.74
N GLU A 124 -8.40 -7.57 17.54
CA GLU A 124 -8.57 -8.76 16.71
C GLU A 124 -9.73 -8.56 15.74
N GLN A 125 -9.46 -8.73 14.44
CA GLN A 125 -10.43 -8.46 13.39
C GLN A 125 -10.33 -9.52 12.29
N ALA A 126 -11.47 -10.02 11.83
CA ALA A 126 -11.52 -10.95 10.70
C ALA A 126 -12.20 -10.30 9.50
N PHE A 127 -11.69 -10.61 8.32
CA PHE A 127 -12.19 -10.14 7.04
C PHE A 127 -12.31 -11.30 6.06
N LEU A 128 -13.25 -11.17 5.12
CA LEU A 128 -13.44 -12.09 4.01
C LEU A 128 -13.29 -11.32 2.70
N THR A 129 -12.41 -11.81 1.84
CA THR A 129 -12.20 -11.28 0.49
C THR A 129 -13.31 -11.76 -0.46
N PRO A 130 -13.55 -11.09 -1.59
CA PRO A 130 -14.48 -11.58 -2.61
C PRO A 130 -14.10 -12.94 -3.20
N SER A 131 -12.81 -13.29 -3.17
CA SER A 131 -12.24 -14.57 -3.61
C SER A 131 -12.23 -15.65 -2.52
N GLY A 132 -12.95 -15.46 -1.40
CA GLY A 132 -13.12 -16.47 -0.36
C GLY A 132 -11.96 -16.62 0.64
N GLN A 133 -10.83 -15.92 0.41
CA GLN A 133 -9.71 -15.93 1.36
C GLN A 133 -10.10 -15.21 2.66
N GLN A 134 -9.74 -15.82 3.79
CA GLN A 134 -9.95 -15.25 5.11
C GLN A 134 -8.70 -14.49 5.56
N VAL A 135 -8.88 -13.26 6.05
CA VAL A 135 -7.80 -12.45 6.60
C VAL A 135 -8.07 -12.19 8.07
N LEU A 136 -7.14 -12.60 8.94
CA LEU A 136 -7.16 -12.32 10.37
C LEU A 136 -6.07 -11.30 10.70
N VAL A 137 -6.47 -10.20 11.32
CA VAL A 137 -5.58 -9.15 11.82
C VAL A 137 -5.60 -9.20 13.34
N THR A 138 -4.42 -9.30 13.96
CA THR A 138 -4.25 -9.27 15.41
C THR A 138 -3.09 -8.35 15.77
N PHE A 139 -3.23 -7.47 16.75
CA PHE A 139 -2.15 -6.57 17.15
C PHE A 139 -2.21 -6.16 18.62
N GLN A 140 -1.08 -5.64 19.11
CA GLN A 140 -0.93 -5.11 20.46
C GLN A 140 -0.78 -3.58 20.44
N PRO A 141 -1.56 -2.86 21.25
CA PRO A 141 -1.36 -1.43 21.47
C PRO A 141 0.04 -1.10 21.98
N GLY A 142 0.64 -0.06 21.43
CA GLY A 142 1.91 0.51 21.88
C GLY A 142 1.73 1.93 22.43
N GLU A 143 2.80 2.72 22.33
CA GLU A 143 2.85 4.11 22.79
C GLU A 143 1.79 5.01 22.13
N GLU A 144 1.27 5.96 22.91
CA GLU A 144 0.46 7.05 22.36
C GLU A 144 1.32 8.00 21.53
N LEU A 145 0.75 8.48 20.42
CA LEU A 145 1.38 9.42 19.51
C LEU A 145 0.51 10.69 19.42
N GLN A 146 1.10 11.80 18.96
CA GLN A 146 0.29 12.98 18.65
C GLN A 146 -0.67 12.66 17.50
N GLY A 147 -1.98 12.62 17.78
CA GLY A 147 -3.01 12.33 16.78
C GLY A 147 -3.20 10.84 16.47
N GLY A 148 -2.67 9.94 17.29
CA GLY A 148 -2.80 8.51 17.07
C GLY A 148 -2.19 7.64 18.17
N GLN A 149 -2.06 6.35 17.89
CA GLN A 149 -1.40 5.39 18.76
C GLN A 149 -0.63 4.38 17.91
N ARG A 150 0.57 4.02 18.37
CA ARG A 150 1.41 3.01 17.73
C ARG A 150 0.88 1.61 17.98
N ILE A 151 1.15 0.72 17.03
CA ILE A 151 1.05 -0.73 17.21
C ILE A 151 2.47 -1.27 17.42
N GLU A 152 2.69 -1.90 18.57
CA GLU A 152 4.00 -2.41 18.98
C GLU A 152 4.37 -3.67 18.20
N ASP A 153 3.42 -4.61 18.11
CA ASP A 153 3.53 -5.82 17.32
C ASP A 153 2.17 -6.23 16.77
N GLY A 154 2.17 -6.84 15.59
CA GLY A 154 0.96 -7.34 14.97
C GLY A 154 1.22 -8.40 13.92
N ARG A 155 0.14 -9.04 13.53
CA ARG A 155 0.13 -10.11 12.54
C ARG A 155 -1.08 -9.96 11.62
N LEU A 156 -0.82 -10.11 10.34
CA LEU A 156 -1.84 -10.35 9.31
C LEU A 156 -1.69 -11.79 8.84
N THR A 157 -2.73 -12.60 9.03
CA THR A 157 -2.77 -13.99 8.60
C THR A 157 -3.77 -14.15 7.46
N ILE A 158 -3.31 -14.63 6.32
CA ILE A 158 -4.14 -14.92 5.15
C ILE A 158 -4.30 -16.44 5.08
N THR A 159 -5.54 -16.91 5.08
CA THR A 159 -5.87 -18.31 4.82
C THR A 159 -6.50 -18.41 3.43
N ALA A 160 -5.82 -19.10 2.52
CA ALA A 160 -6.33 -19.41 1.19
C ALA A 160 -7.48 -20.44 1.26
N GLU A 161 -8.25 -20.58 0.18
CA GLU A 161 -9.40 -21.50 0.16
C GLU A 161 -8.99 -22.96 0.37
N GLU A 162 -7.83 -23.34 -0.16
CA GLU A 162 -7.22 -24.65 0.00
C GLU A 162 -6.58 -24.89 1.38
N GLY A 163 -6.70 -23.91 2.29
CA GLY A 163 -6.30 -24.01 3.69
C GLY A 163 -4.87 -23.58 4.00
N TRP A 164 -4.07 -23.20 2.99
CA TRP A 164 -2.73 -22.64 3.22
C TRP A 164 -2.80 -21.35 4.01
N ARG A 165 -1.95 -21.24 5.03
CA ARG A 165 -1.83 -20.04 5.87
C ARG A 165 -0.51 -19.35 5.63
N THR A 166 -0.59 -18.05 5.33
CA THR A 166 0.56 -17.16 5.34
C THR A 166 0.43 -16.15 6.46
N VAL A 167 1.49 -16.04 7.25
CA VAL A 167 1.59 -15.15 8.39
C VAL A 167 2.57 -14.04 8.05
N ILE A 168 2.11 -12.79 8.09
CA ILE A 168 2.91 -11.61 7.80
C ILE A 168 3.00 -10.79 9.10
N PRO A 169 4.19 -10.68 9.71
CA PRO A 169 4.41 -9.76 10.82
C PRO A 169 4.22 -8.31 10.34
N VAL A 170 3.54 -7.49 11.14
CA VAL A 170 3.26 -6.10 10.82
C VAL A 170 3.58 -5.15 11.96
N LEU A 171 3.90 -3.92 11.61
CA LEU A 171 3.87 -2.75 12.48
C LEU A 171 2.75 -1.83 12.00
N GLY A 172 2.33 -0.88 12.83
CA GLY A 172 1.27 0.02 12.39
C GLY A 172 1.01 1.20 13.30
N VAL A 173 0.01 1.98 12.88
CA VAL A 173 -0.55 3.08 13.67
C VAL A 173 -2.06 3.13 13.47
N SER A 174 -2.77 3.50 14.54
CA SER A 174 -4.09 4.11 14.43
C SER A 174 -3.89 5.62 14.45
N ALA A 175 -4.42 6.34 13.47
CA ALA A 175 -4.28 7.79 13.37
C ALA A 175 -5.61 8.45 13.00
N CYS A 176 -5.89 9.61 13.58
CA CYS A 176 -7.11 10.38 13.35
C CYS A 176 -6.77 11.73 12.71
N LYS A 177 -7.53 12.09 11.68
CA LYS A 177 -7.46 13.43 11.10
C LYS A 177 -8.48 14.32 11.81
N PRO A 178 -8.07 15.43 12.45
CA PRO A 178 -8.99 16.36 13.10
C PRO A 178 -9.88 17.11 12.09
#